data_AF-A0A6A6QUR4-F1
#
_entry.id   AF-A0A6A6QUR4-F1
#
_cell.length_a   1.000
_cell.length_b   1.000
_cell.length_c   1.000
_cell.angle_alpha   90.00
_cell.angle_beta   90.00
_cell.angle_gamma   90.00
#
_symmetry.space_group_name_H-M   'P 1'
#
loop_
_entity.id
_entity.type
_entity.pdbx_description
1 polymer ?
#
loop_
_entity_poly.entity_id
_entity_poly.type
_entity_poly.pdbx_seq_one_letter_code
_entity_poly.pdbx_strand_id
1 'polypeptide(L)'
;MPTVYRQQQVQRSRTIRFLWWCNPTRDRRRNEIVYAAAYNTAMRHYPDVRTIVIRNIHHNTMSYYGQTDPNGWHVTIRVKEAQDISGNTYKDMHGYTRDQMSSEVHWDQHWGPHHDSTGWPRDSDCNVIEDYTFTINETIWVATYEPDEEDEFYRGGHSSSFKDPTLANEDR
;
A
#
# COMPACT_ATOMS: atom_id res chain seq x y z
N MET A 1 -6.23 -12.63 34.49
CA MET A 1 -5.14 -13.44 33.96
C MET A 1 -4.44 -12.62 32.88
N PRO A 2 -3.09 -12.49 32.88
CA PRO A 2 -2.38 -11.74 31.85
C PRO A 2 -2.36 -12.54 30.54
N THR A 3 -2.91 -11.96 29.48
CA THR A 3 -2.86 -12.50 28.11
C THR A 3 -1.41 -12.60 27.64
N VAL A 4 -0.94 -13.82 27.34
CA VAL A 4 0.40 -14.04 26.80
C VAL A 4 0.33 -13.88 25.28
N TYR A 5 0.90 -12.79 24.77
CA TYR A 5 1.09 -12.62 23.33
C TYR A 5 2.44 -13.21 22.94
N ARG A 6 2.44 -14.24 22.10
CA ARG A 6 3.68 -14.73 21.50
C ARG A 6 4.06 -13.81 20.35
N GLN A 7 5.20 -13.13 20.49
CA GLN A 7 5.79 -12.35 19.41
C GLN A 7 6.65 -13.26 18.55
N GLN A 8 6.26 -13.46 17.30
CA GLN A 8 7.07 -14.19 16.32
C GLN A 8 7.61 -13.23 15.27
N GLN A 9 8.91 -13.35 14.97
CA GLN A 9 9.52 -12.75 13.80
C GLN A 9 9.20 -13.60 12.58
N VAL A 10 8.47 -13.04 11.63
CA VAL A 10 8.17 -13.70 10.36
C VAL A 10 8.88 -12.95 9.25
N GLN A 11 9.62 -13.68 8.40
CA GLN A 11 10.13 -13.11 7.16
C GLN A 11 9.04 -13.12 6.10
N ARG A 12 8.72 -11.95 5.57
CA ARG A 12 7.79 -11.78 4.45
C ARG A 12 8.57 -11.33 3.24
N SER A 13 8.40 -12.04 2.13
CA SER A 13 8.88 -11.59 0.83
C SER A 13 7.70 -11.04 0.03
N ARG A 14 7.82 -9.83 -0.52
CA ARG A 14 6.80 -9.28 -1.44
C ARG A 14 7.41 -8.54 -2.60
N THR A 15 6.74 -8.68 -3.72
CA THR A 15 7.01 -8.02 -5.00
C THR A 15 6.18 -6.74 -5.07
N ILE A 16 6.85 -5.60 -5.23
CA ILE A 16 6.20 -4.30 -5.51
C ILE A 16 6.59 -3.85 -6.91
N ARG A 17 5.59 -3.56 -7.74
CA ARG A 17 5.78 -3.02 -9.08
C ARG A 17 5.89 -1.50 -9.02
N PHE A 18 6.97 -0.95 -9.57
CA PHE A 18 7.09 0.49 -9.76
C PHE A 18 6.82 0.87 -11.22
N LEU A 19 6.03 1.93 -11.40
CA LEU A 19 5.71 2.52 -12.69
C LEU A 19 6.07 3.99 -12.69
N TRP A 20 6.52 4.53 -13.82
CA TRP A 20 6.83 5.93 -13.98
C TRP A 20 5.85 6.57 -14.95
N TRP A 21 5.02 7.49 -14.46
CA TRP A 21 4.14 8.26 -15.34
C TRP A 21 4.85 9.51 -15.89
N CYS A 22 5.82 10.06 -15.14
CA CYS A 22 6.78 11.01 -15.68
C CYS A 22 7.98 10.29 -16.32
N ASN A 23 8.83 11.02 -17.03
CA ASN A 23 10.11 10.49 -17.47
C ASN A 23 11.08 10.40 -16.27
N PRO A 24 11.66 9.21 -15.99
CA PRO A 24 12.77 9.11 -15.07
C PRO A 24 13.96 9.95 -15.54
N THR A 25 14.87 10.24 -14.62
CA THR A 25 16.10 10.95 -14.99
C THR A 25 17.11 10.00 -15.62
N ARG A 26 18.10 10.54 -16.36
CA ARG A 26 19.24 9.74 -16.84
C ARG A 26 20.21 9.35 -15.71
N ASP A 27 20.05 9.94 -14.52
CA ASP A 27 20.86 9.65 -13.35
C ASP A 27 20.24 8.50 -12.56
N ARG A 28 20.90 7.34 -12.62
CA ARG A 28 20.47 6.13 -11.90
C ARG A 28 20.37 6.35 -10.39
N ARG A 29 21.36 7.01 -9.79
CA ARG A 29 21.39 7.26 -8.33
C ARG A 29 20.20 8.11 -7.91
N ARG A 30 19.87 9.10 -8.72
CA ARG A 30 18.69 9.95 -8.48
C ARG A 30 17.38 9.15 -8.59
N ASN A 31 17.26 8.25 -9.55
CA ASN A 31 16.08 7.38 -9.66
C ASN A 31 15.97 6.42 -8.46
N GLU A 32 17.09 5.87 -7.97
CA GLU A 32 17.13 5.03 -6.75
C GLU A 32 16.63 5.79 -5.51
N ILE A 33 17.01 7.06 -5.37
CA ILE A 33 16.51 7.93 -4.29
C ILE A 33 14.99 8.15 -4.42
N VAL A 34 14.48 8.36 -5.63
CA VAL A 34 13.04 8.53 -5.86
C VAL A 34 12.27 7.24 -5.56
N TYR A 35 12.79 6.06 -5.96
CA TYR A 35 12.20 4.77 -5.60
C TYR A 35 12.11 4.60 -4.08
N ALA A 36 13.19 4.91 -3.37
CA ALA A 36 13.23 4.82 -1.92
C ALA A 36 12.24 5.79 -1.25
N ALA A 37 12.17 7.05 -1.70
CA ALA A 37 11.20 8.02 -1.21
C ALA A 37 9.75 7.58 -1.47
N ALA A 38 9.46 7.12 -2.69
CA ALA A 38 8.14 6.62 -3.09
C ALA A 38 7.72 5.39 -2.26
N TYR A 39 8.65 4.46 -2.05
CA TYR A 39 8.45 3.30 -1.19
C TYR A 39 8.13 3.70 0.25
N ASN A 40 8.99 4.54 0.84
CA ASN A 40 8.83 5.02 2.21
C ASN A 40 7.51 5.79 2.40
N THR A 41 7.08 6.54 1.38
CA THR A 41 5.79 7.24 1.38
C THR A 41 4.63 6.25 1.42
N ALA A 42 4.61 5.27 0.51
CA ALA A 42 3.55 4.29 0.42
C ALA A 42 3.42 3.46 1.71
N MET A 43 4.55 3.03 2.25
CA MET A 43 4.59 2.10 3.38
C MET A 43 4.13 2.66 4.72
N ARG A 44 4.10 3.98 4.86
CA ARG A 44 3.58 4.61 6.08
C ARG A 44 2.09 4.35 6.29
N HIS A 45 1.34 4.14 5.20
CA HIS A 45 -0.12 4.00 5.24
C HIS A 45 -0.64 2.71 4.61
N TYR A 46 0.11 2.14 3.66
CA TYR A 46 -0.34 1.02 2.83
C TYR A 46 0.66 -0.14 2.90
N PRO A 47 0.70 -0.87 4.03
CA PRO A 47 1.66 -1.95 4.26
C PRO A 47 1.48 -3.13 3.32
N ASP A 48 0.37 -3.21 2.57
CA ASP A 48 0.12 -4.25 1.56
C ASP A 48 0.14 -3.72 0.12
N VAL A 49 0.81 -2.57 -0.10
CA VAL A 49 0.99 -1.99 -1.44
C VAL A 49 1.60 -3.00 -2.42
N ARG A 50 1.02 -3.06 -3.62
CA ARG A 50 1.44 -3.95 -4.72
C ARG A 50 1.99 -3.17 -5.90
N THR A 51 1.52 -1.95 -6.10
CA THR A 51 1.95 -1.11 -7.21
C THR A 51 2.09 0.34 -6.75
N ILE A 52 3.20 0.96 -7.14
CA ILE A 52 3.50 2.37 -6.89
C ILE A 52 3.76 3.02 -8.25
N VAL A 53 2.97 4.04 -8.59
CA VAL A 53 3.17 4.88 -9.76
C VAL A 53 3.81 6.18 -9.31
N ILE A 54 5.00 6.48 -9.80
CA ILE A 54 5.69 7.76 -9.59
C ILE A 54 5.17 8.76 -10.62
N ARG A 55 4.38 9.72 -10.15
CA ARG A 55 3.79 10.76 -11.01
C ARG A 55 4.78 11.83 -11.36
N ASN A 56 5.49 12.32 -10.33
CA ASN A 56 6.53 13.33 -10.44
C ASN A 56 7.73 12.88 -9.60
N ILE A 57 8.94 13.09 -10.11
CA ILE A 57 10.17 13.07 -9.31
C ILE A 57 10.11 14.09 -8.16
N HIS A 58 11.16 14.16 -7.33
CA HIS A 58 11.32 15.24 -6.37
C HIS A 58 11.14 16.62 -7.01
N HIS A 59 10.10 17.32 -6.57
CA HIS A 59 9.73 18.68 -6.95
C HIS A 59 9.26 19.44 -5.71
N ASN A 60 9.28 20.76 -5.78
CA ASN A 60 8.86 21.65 -4.69
C ASN A 60 7.81 22.64 -5.16
N THR A 61 7.07 22.32 -6.22
CA THR A 61 6.05 23.19 -6.80
C THR A 61 4.69 22.53 -6.71
N MET A 62 3.66 23.33 -6.45
CA MET A 62 2.28 22.88 -6.58
C MET A 62 1.92 22.72 -8.05
N SER A 63 1.11 21.72 -8.36
CA SER A 63 0.57 21.48 -9.70
C SER A 63 -0.25 22.67 -10.23
N TYR A 64 -0.74 23.53 -9.34
CA TYR A 64 -1.50 24.73 -9.66
C TYR A 64 -0.57 25.97 -9.67
N TYR A 65 -0.32 26.50 -10.88
CA TYR A 65 0.41 27.75 -11.15
C TYR A 65 1.91 27.82 -10.83
N GLY A 66 2.59 26.69 -10.60
CA GLY A 66 4.04 26.68 -10.43
C GLY A 66 4.53 27.42 -9.18
N GLN A 67 3.62 27.68 -8.24
CA GLN A 67 3.96 28.21 -6.93
C GLN A 67 4.76 27.17 -6.15
N THR A 68 5.73 27.62 -5.36
CA THR A 68 6.46 26.75 -4.45
C THR A 68 5.49 26.13 -3.44
N ASP A 69 5.54 24.82 -3.27
CA ASP A 69 4.80 24.12 -2.22
C ASP A 69 5.34 24.55 -0.84
N PRO A 70 4.47 25.06 0.06
CA PRO A 70 4.90 25.53 1.38
C PRO A 70 5.52 24.42 2.25
N ASN A 71 5.22 23.16 1.96
CA ASN A 71 5.77 21.99 2.67
C ASN A 71 7.10 21.52 2.06
N GLY A 72 7.56 22.14 0.97
CA GLY A 72 8.88 21.90 0.39
C GLY A 72 8.95 20.78 -0.64
N TRP A 73 10.11 20.10 -0.68
CA TRP A 73 10.39 19.04 -1.65
C TRP A 73 9.56 17.80 -1.38
N HIS A 74 8.99 17.20 -2.41
CA HIS A 74 8.20 15.99 -2.30
C HIS A 74 8.20 15.16 -3.57
N VAL A 75 7.87 13.88 -3.40
CA VAL A 75 7.47 12.97 -4.47
C VAL A 75 5.95 12.90 -4.52
N THR A 76 5.37 12.86 -5.71
CA THR A 76 3.94 12.56 -5.90
C THR A 76 3.81 11.16 -6.46
N ILE A 77 3.07 10.32 -5.76
CA ILE A 77 2.86 8.92 -6.13
C ILE A 77 1.38 8.58 -6.16
N ARG A 78 1.07 7.46 -6.81
CA ARG A 78 -0.17 6.74 -6.60
C ARG A 78 0.11 5.32 -6.21
N VAL A 79 -0.80 4.74 -5.44
CA VAL A 79 -0.62 3.40 -4.91
C VAL A 79 -1.87 2.56 -5.13
N LYS A 80 -1.64 1.25 -5.23
CA LYS A 80 -2.68 0.23 -5.15
C LYS A 80 -2.27 -0.89 -4.22
N GLU A 81 -3.19 -1.27 -3.34
CA GLU A 81 -3.18 -2.53 -2.60
C GLU A 81 -4.02 -3.58 -3.35
N ALA A 82 -4.02 -4.83 -2.86
CA ALA A 82 -4.78 -5.91 -3.50
C ALA A 82 -6.28 -5.57 -3.67
N GLN A 83 -6.89 -4.95 -2.65
CA GLN A 83 -8.28 -4.49 -2.68
C GLN A 83 -8.55 -3.41 -3.73
N ASP A 84 -7.60 -2.50 -3.92
CA ASP A 84 -7.71 -1.39 -4.89
C ASP A 84 -7.63 -1.91 -6.33
N ILE A 85 -6.82 -2.96 -6.56
CA ILE A 85 -6.74 -3.64 -7.85
C ILE A 85 -8.09 -4.27 -8.19
N SER A 86 -8.69 -5.03 -7.26
CA SER A 86 -10.01 -5.64 -7.50
C SER A 86 -11.13 -4.61 -7.63
N GLY A 87 -10.99 -3.47 -6.94
CA GLY A 87 -11.99 -2.39 -6.93
C GLY A 87 -11.86 -1.38 -8.06
N ASN A 88 -10.84 -1.50 -8.93
CA ASN A 88 -10.47 -0.48 -9.92
C ASN A 88 -10.33 0.92 -9.30
N THR A 89 -9.71 0.99 -8.12
CA THR A 89 -9.43 2.24 -7.43
C THR A 89 -7.94 2.44 -7.22
N TYR A 90 -7.54 3.66 -6.85
CA TYR A 90 -6.19 4.00 -6.42
C TYR A 90 -6.22 5.12 -5.39
N LYS A 91 -5.06 5.39 -4.77
CA LYS A 91 -4.88 6.48 -3.81
C LYS A 91 -3.72 7.37 -4.26
N ASP A 92 -3.89 8.69 -4.20
CA ASP A 92 -2.82 9.66 -4.48
C ASP A 92 -2.07 9.97 -3.17
N MET A 93 -0.76 10.18 -3.23
CA MET A 93 0.03 10.58 -2.07
C MET A 93 1.15 11.56 -2.43
N HIS A 94 1.46 12.46 -1.51
CA HIS A 94 2.68 13.26 -1.49
C HIS A 94 3.57 12.80 -0.34
N GLY A 95 4.82 12.47 -0.63
CA GLY A 95 5.85 12.21 0.38
C GLY A 95 6.82 13.36 0.46
N TYR A 96 6.78 14.14 1.52
CA TYR A 96 7.63 15.30 1.73
C TYR A 96 9.00 14.88 2.27
N THR A 97 10.04 15.32 1.59
CA THR A 97 11.44 15.00 1.87
C THR A 97 12.21 16.27 2.18
N ARG A 98 13.37 16.12 2.86
CA ARG A 98 14.17 17.27 3.30
C ARG A 98 14.67 18.12 2.12
N ASP A 99 15.04 17.45 1.04
CA ASP A 99 15.58 18.05 -0.18
C ASP A 99 15.43 17.08 -1.36
N GLN A 100 15.82 17.52 -2.56
CA GLN A 100 15.69 16.76 -3.80
C GLN A 100 16.46 15.42 -3.83
N MET A 101 17.44 15.24 -2.95
CA MET A 101 18.33 14.08 -2.89
C MET A 101 18.10 13.22 -1.64
N SER A 102 17.05 13.51 -0.87
CA SER A 102 16.69 12.72 0.31
C SER A 102 15.67 11.63 -0.04
N SER A 103 15.88 10.42 0.48
CA SER A 103 14.90 9.34 0.47
C SER A 103 14.04 9.29 1.75
N GLU A 104 14.37 10.11 2.74
CA GLU A 104 13.68 10.15 4.02
C GLU A 104 12.42 11.02 3.92
N VAL A 105 11.28 10.39 4.23
CA VAL A 105 9.97 11.03 4.24
C VAL A 105 9.65 11.44 5.67
N HIS A 106 9.66 12.74 5.93
CA HIS A 106 9.40 13.29 7.27
C HIS A 106 7.92 13.63 7.49
N TRP A 107 7.19 13.88 6.41
CA TRP A 107 5.76 14.15 6.41
C TRP A 107 5.14 13.64 5.10
N ASP A 108 3.85 13.36 5.11
CA ASP A 108 3.13 12.92 3.92
C ASP A 108 1.67 13.40 3.93
N GLN A 109 1.07 13.42 2.75
CA GLN A 109 -0.36 13.67 2.54
C GLN A 109 -0.90 12.60 1.60
N HIS A 110 -2.15 12.19 1.78
CA HIS A 110 -2.76 11.19 0.91
C HIS A 110 -4.25 11.46 0.70
N TRP A 111 -4.74 11.08 -0.48
CA TRP A 111 -6.12 11.30 -0.92
C TRP A 111 -6.66 10.06 -1.63
N GLY A 112 -7.99 9.94 -1.61
CA GLY A 112 -8.72 8.85 -2.25
C GLY A 112 -9.62 8.08 -1.27
N PRO A 113 -10.18 6.94 -1.70
CA PRO A 113 -9.93 6.28 -2.98
C PRO A 113 -10.46 7.07 -4.20
N HIS A 114 -9.79 6.93 -5.33
CA HIS A 114 -10.17 7.45 -6.64
C HIS A 114 -10.43 6.29 -7.61
N HIS A 115 -11.32 6.46 -8.57
CA HIS A 115 -11.58 5.43 -9.58
C HIS A 115 -10.51 5.48 -10.69
N ASP A 116 -10.08 4.34 -11.22
CA ASP A 116 -9.02 4.28 -12.24
C ASP A 116 -9.26 5.20 -13.44
N SER A 117 -10.52 5.31 -13.86
CA SER A 117 -10.94 6.18 -14.97
C SER A 117 -10.65 7.66 -14.75
N THR A 118 -10.37 8.11 -13.52
CA THR A 118 -10.05 9.51 -13.21
C THR A 118 -8.56 9.82 -13.27
N GLY A 119 -7.73 8.85 -13.64
CA GLY A 119 -6.35 9.15 -14.02
C GLY A 119 -5.34 8.05 -13.82
N TRP A 120 -5.68 6.85 -13.32
CA TRP A 120 -4.70 5.76 -13.24
C TRP A 120 -4.11 5.50 -14.63
N PRO A 121 -2.77 5.53 -14.80
CA PRO A 121 -2.19 5.38 -16.12
C PRO A 121 -2.38 3.95 -16.61
N ARG A 122 -2.58 3.79 -17.93
CA ARG A 122 -2.41 2.48 -18.55
C ARG A 122 -0.92 2.16 -18.60
N ASP A 123 -0.56 0.89 -18.69
CA ASP A 123 0.84 0.49 -18.84
C ASP A 123 1.48 1.15 -20.09
N SER A 124 0.70 1.37 -21.16
CA SER A 124 1.13 2.10 -22.36
C SER A 124 1.43 3.58 -22.14
N ASP A 125 0.89 4.18 -21.08
CA ASP A 125 1.03 5.60 -20.76
C ASP A 125 2.22 5.84 -19.82
N CYS A 126 2.84 4.78 -19.31
CA CYS A 126 3.97 4.84 -18.41
C CYS A 126 5.28 4.78 -19.20
N ASN A 127 6.24 5.62 -18.81
CA ASN A 127 7.62 5.52 -19.26
C ASN A 127 8.27 4.35 -18.52
N VAL A 128 8.10 3.14 -19.04
CA VAL A 128 8.82 1.97 -18.54
C VAL A 128 10.25 2.06 -19.07
N ILE A 129 11.10 2.82 -18.36
CA ILE A 129 12.55 2.77 -18.64
C ILE A 129 13.08 1.40 -18.19
N GLU A 130 12.59 0.90 -17.05
CA GLU A 130 12.80 -0.46 -16.54
C GLU A 130 11.60 -0.83 -15.65
N ASP A 131 11.01 -2.02 -15.81
CA ASP A 131 10.05 -2.56 -14.83
C ASP A 131 10.82 -2.88 -13.55
N TYR A 132 10.86 -1.93 -12.62
CA TYR A 132 11.52 -2.15 -11.34
C TYR A 132 10.58 -2.90 -10.40
N THR A 133 10.86 -4.18 -10.27
CA THR A 133 10.26 -5.04 -9.27
C THR A 133 11.23 -5.19 -8.12
N PHE A 134 10.84 -4.74 -6.94
CA PHE A 134 11.61 -5.01 -5.72
C PHE A 134 11.02 -6.19 -4.99
N THR A 135 11.87 -7.16 -4.68
CA THR A 135 11.57 -8.16 -3.67
C THR A 135 12.05 -7.62 -2.33
N ILE A 136 11.12 -7.33 -1.44
CA ILE A 136 11.43 -6.81 -0.12
C ILE A 136 11.29 -7.94 0.88
N ASN A 137 12.36 -8.19 1.63
CA ASN A 137 12.38 -9.13 2.74
C ASN A 137 12.22 -8.34 4.03
N GLU A 138 11.06 -8.47 4.66
CA GLU A 138 10.69 -7.72 5.86
C GLU A 138 10.56 -8.67 7.04
N THR A 139 11.09 -8.27 8.18
CA THR A 139 10.79 -8.93 9.45
C THR A 139 9.58 -8.23 10.07
N ILE A 140 8.46 -8.93 10.14
CA ILE A 140 7.26 -8.44 10.82
C ILE A 140 7.10 -9.15 12.17
N TRP A 141 6.59 -8.41 13.15
CA TRP A 141 6.19 -8.96 14.44
C TRP A 141 4.72 -9.32 14.38
N VAL A 142 4.43 -10.61 14.46
CA VAL A 142 3.06 -11.10 14.54
C VAL A 142 2.80 -11.50 15.98
N ALA A 143 1.74 -10.96 16.56
CA ALA A 143 1.21 -11.40 17.84
C ALA A 143 0.12 -12.43 17.56
N THR A 144 0.36 -13.70 17.87
CA THR A 144 -0.65 -14.76 17.80
C THR A 144 -1.27 -14.95 19.17
N TYR A 145 -2.60 -15.02 19.21
CA TYR A 145 -3.32 -15.47 20.39
C TYR A 145 -3.20 -17.00 20.46
N GLU A 146 -2.50 -17.49 21.48
CA GLU A 146 -2.55 -18.89 21.88
C GLU A 146 -3.57 -18.97 23.02
N PRO A 147 -4.78 -19.54 22.81
CA PRO A 147 -5.69 -19.80 23.92
C PRO A 147 -5.00 -20.74 24.91
N ASP A 148 -5.15 -20.49 26.20
CA ASP A 148 -4.66 -21.41 27.23
C ASP A 148 -5.35 -22.76 27.03
N GLU A 149 -4.62 -23.88 27.19
CA GLU A 149 -5.16 -25.24 27.01
C GLU A 149 -6.40 -25.53 27.89
N GLU A 150 -6.69 -24.69 28.89
CA GLU A 150 -7.90 -24.75 29.71
C GLU A 150 -9.17 -24.19 29.04
N ASP A 151 -9.06 -23.39 27.96
CA ASP A 151 -10.20 -22.87 27.19
C ASP A 151 -10.80 -23.91 26.22
N GLU A 152 -10.14 -25.06 26.02
CA GLU A 152 -10.72 -26.17 25.23
C GLU A 152 -11.90 -26.86 25.92
N PHE A 153 -12.12 -26.61 27.22
CA PHE A 153 -13.20 -27.26 27.99
C PHE A 153 -14.62 -26.79 27.61
N TYR A 154 -14.77 -25.71 26.82
CA TYR A 154 -16.06 -25.21 26.36
C TYR A 154 -16.41 -25.53 24.88
N ARG A 155 -15.69 -26.46 24.23
CA ARG A 155 -16.10 -27.01 22.92
C ARG A 155 -16.79 -28.38 23.00
N GLY A 156 -17.21 -28.79 24.19
CA GLY A 156 -18.08 -29.95 24.40
C GLY A 156 -19.55 -29.55 24.52
N GLY A 157 -20.28 -29.52 23.40
CA GLY A 157 -21.74 -29.65 23.43
C GLY A 157 -22.54 -28.42 23.02
N HIS A 158 -22.80 -28.29 21.72
CA HIS A 158 -24.17 -28.21 21.18
C HIS A 158 -24.08 -28.26 19.66
N SER A 159 -24.29 -29.45 19.10
CA SER A 159 -24.75 -29.58 17.72
C SER A 159 -26.18 -29.05 17.66
N SER A 160 -26.35 -27.73 17.58
CA SER A 160 -27.64 -27.18 17.17
C SER A 160 -27.71 -27.30 15.65
N SER A 161 -28.52 -28.26 15.20
CA SER A 161 -28.92 -28.37 13.80
C SER A 161 -29.52 -27.04 13.35
N PHE A 162 -28.80 -26.31 12.50
CA PHE A 162 -29.42 -25.25 11.71
C PHE A 162 -30.37 -25.94 10.74
N LYS A 163 -31.67 -25.92 11.06
CA LYS A 163 -32.72 -26.25 10.09
C LYS A 163 -32.87 -25.03 9.18
N ASP A 164 -32.55 -25.24 7.92
CA ASP A 164 -32.88 -24.34 6.82
C ASP A 164 -34.42 -24.15 6.74
N PRO A 165 -34.96 -22.91 6.87
CA PRO A 165 -36.39 -22.68 6.80
C PRO A 165 -36.88 -22.28 5.40
N THR A 166 -36.19 -22.67 4.32
CA THR A 166 -36.60 -22.29 2.94
C THR A 166 -37.11 -23.45 2.08
N LEU A 167 -37.97 -24.32 2.61
CA LEU A 167 -38.82 -25.20 1.79
C LEU A 167 -40.19 -25.39 2.45
N ALA A 168 -41.09 -24.42 2.24
CA ALA A 168 -42.53 -24.62 2.32
C ALA A 168 -43.22 -23.50 1.53
N ASN A 169 -43.66 -23.81 0.32
CA ASN A 169 -44.97 -23.43 -0.25
C ASN A 169 -44.97 -23.71 -1.76
N GLU A 170 -45.35 -24.95 -2.11
CA GLU A 170 -46.21 -25.18 -3.26
C GLU A 170 -47.66 -25.28 -2.74
N ASP A 171 -48.61 -25.00 -3.64
CA ASP A 171 -50.06 -25.17 -3.56
C ASP A 171 -50.91 -24.03 -2.94
N ARG A 172 -51.29 -23.07 -3.81
CA ARG A 172 -52.70 -22.77 -4.13
C ARG A 172 -52.84 -21.95 -5.41
#